data_AF-A0AAU9UEB2-F1
#
_entry.id   AF-A0AAU9UEB2-F1
#
_cell.length_a   1.000
_cell.length_b   1.000
_cell.length_c   1.000
_cell.angle_alpha   90.00
_cell.angle_beta   90.00
_cell.angle_gamma   90.00
#
_symmetry.space_group_name_H-M   'P 1'
#
loop_
_entity.id
_entity.type
_entity.pdbx_description
1 polymer ?
#
loop_
_entity_poly.entity_id
_entity_poly.type
_entity_poly.pdbx_seq_one_letter_code
_entity_poly.pdbx_strand_id
1 'polypeptide(L)'
;MPRTTRRSLKTLQHTATDRENLVGRPSKSLKHQLAQDTVVDVEIKKKNVSTKETQVNLENKISAEDLTNPEGASERYWQILAEKRQVALHEALEENEKLRKVIEDLKQENIQYKQMLEEANSFVEVIKEELANNSKDDTGIDVNDVSTADETTEEDTNNSELSKK
;
A
#
# COMPACT_ATOMS: atom_id res chain seq x y z
N MET A 1 -13.45 -59.60 18.80
CA MET A 1 -13.61 -58.20 18.35
C MET A 1 -12.68 -57.98 17.16
N PRO A 2 -13.19 -57.65 15.95
CA PRO A 2 -12.33 -57.43 14.80
C PRO A 2 -11.62 -56.08 14.95
N ARG A 3 -10.31 -56.05 14.71
CA ARG A 3 -9.52 -54.80 14.73
C ARG A 3 -9.82 -54.02 13.45
N THR A 4 -10.43 -52.85 13.59
CA THR A 4 -10.60 -51.92 12.46
C THR A 4 -9.25 -51.30 12.11
N THR A 5 -8.67 -51.68 10.98
CA THR A 5 -7.45 -51.05 10.45
C THR A 5 -7.76 -49.62 10.01
N ARG A 6 -7.12 -48.62 10.63
CA ARG A 6 -7.25 -47.22 10.21
C ARG A 6 -6.74 -47.06 8.78
N ARG A 7 -7.55 -46.51 7.88
CA ARG A 7 -7.13 -46.18 6.52
C ARG A 7 -6.25 -44.93 6.56
N SER A 8 -5.07 -45.01 5.96
CA SER A 8 -4.13 -43.88 5.84
C SER A 8 -4.57 -42.96 4.69
N LEU A 9 -4.47 -41.65 4.87
CA LEU A 9 -4.71 -40.60 3.86
C LEU A 9 -3.70 -40.61 2.69
N LYS A 10 -2.86 -41.65 2.58
CA LYS A 10 -1.76 -41.77 1.61
C LYS A 10 -2.22 -41.67 0.15
N THR A 11 -3.45 -42.07 -0.15
CA THR A 11 -4.06 -41.93 -1.49
C THR A 11 -4.39 -40.50 -1.87
N LEU A 12 -4.42 -39.55 -0.92
CA LEU A 12 -4.65 -38.12 -1.19
C LEU A 12 -3.35 -37.31 -1.14
N GLN A 13 -2.25 -37.88 -0.62
CA GLN A 13 -0.96 -37.22 -0.45
C GLN A 13 0.15 -37.96 -1.19
N HIS A 14 0.05 -38.02 -2.52
CA HIS A 14 0.98 -38.77 -3.38
C HIS A 14 2.45 -38.31 -3.28
N THR A 15 2.70 -37.07 -2.84
CA THR A 15 4.05 -36.50 -2.67
C THR A 15 4.63 -36.72 -1.26
N ALA A 16 3.84 -37.22 -0.31
CA ALA A 16 4.29 -37.49 1.06
C ALA A 16 4.90 -38.89 1.16
N THR A 17 6.06 -39.08 0.54
CA THR A 17 6.83 -40.33 0.60
C THR A 17 7.59 -40.49 1.93
N ASP A 18 7.76 -39.39 2.67
CA ASP A 18 8.54 -39.34 3.91
C ASP A 18 7.66 -39.19 5.17
N ARG A 19 8.12 -39.75 6.30
CA ARG A 19 7.40 -39.74 7.59
C ARG A 19 7.52 -38.43 8.37
N GLU A 20 8.28 -37.46 7.87
CA GLU A 20 8.66 -36.26 8.64
C GLU A 20 7.89 -34.98 8.29
N ASN A 21 6.86 -35.01 7.44
CA ASN A 21 6.10 -33.80 7.10
C ASN A 21 4.59 -33.95 7.32
N LEU A 22 4.15 -33.75 8.57
CA LEU A 22 2.74 -33.67 8.97
C LEU A 22 2.33 -32.29 9.48
N VAL A 23 2.93 -31.22 8.95
CA VAL A 23 2.45 -29.87 9.21
C VAL A 23 2.64 -29.02 7.97
N GLY A 24 1.54 -28.45 7.48
CA GLY A 24 1.52 -27.55 6.34
C GLY A 24 2.40 -26.34 6.60
N ARG A 25 3.66 -26.41 6.17
CA ARG A 25 4.50 -25.23 6.08
C ARG A 25 3.91 -24.34 4.98
N PRO A 26 3.63 -23.05 5.24
CA PRO A 26 3.38 -22.12 4.15
C PRO A 26 4.69 -22.02 3.38
N SER A 27 4.71 -22.57 2.16
CA SER A 27 5.83 -22.37 1.24
C SER A 27 5.94 -20.88 0.97
N LYS A 28 7.01 -20.26 1.44
CA LYS A 28 7.29 -18.87 1.12
C LYS A 28 7.45 -18.77 -0.40
N SER A 29 6.74 -17.79 -0.98
CA SER A 29 6.68 -17.37 -2.38
C SER A 29 5.63 -18.05 -3.28
N LEU A 30 4.52 -17.34 -3.49
CA LEU A 30 3.50 -17.54 -4.54
C LEU A 30 4.06 -17.41 -5.98
N LYS A 31 5.36 -17.19 -6.16
CA LYS A 31 5.95 -16.94 -7.49
C LYS A 31 6.18 -18.21 -8.30
N HIS A 32 6.13 -19.39 -7.69
CA HIS A 32 6.48 -20.64 -8.38
C HIS A 32 5.29 -21.50 -8.81
N GLN A 33 4.05 -21.12 -8.48
CA GLN A 33 2.86 -21.89 -8.87
C GLN A 33 2.33 -21.57 -10.28
N LEU A 34 2.92 -20.61 -11.00
CA LEU A 34 2.46 -20.24 -12.36
C LEU A 34 3.31 -20.83 -13.50
N ALA A 35 4.34 -21.62 -13.19
CA ALA A 35 5.09 -22.35 -14.21
C ALA A 35 4.57 -23.78 -14.31
N GLN A 36 3.70 -24.03 -15.29
CA GLN A 36 3.32 -25.37 -15.71
C GLN A 36 4.53 -26.11 -16.31
N ASP A 37 4.57 -27.40 -16.02
CA ASP A 37 5.24 -28.51 -16.72
C ASP A 37 6.74 -28.38 -17.03
N THR A 38 7.55 -29.08 -16.23
CA THR A 38 8.43 -30.17 -16.73
C THR A 38 8.90 -31.02 -15.55
N VAL A 39 8.75 -32.33 -15.68
CA VAL A 39 9.31 -33.32 -14.76
C VAL A 39 10.82 -33.32 -14.98
N VAL A 40 11.56 -32.58 -14.15
CA VAL A 40 13.01 -32.72 -14.06
C VAL A 40 13.32 -33.34 -12.71
N ASP A 41 13.84 -34.56 -12.76
CA ASP A 41 14.41 -35.27 -11.62
C ASP A 41 15.64 -34.49 -11.13
N VAL A 42 15.43 -33.61 -10.14
CA VAL A 42 16.51 -32.85 -9.52
C VAL A 42 17.00 -33.65 -8.33
N GLU A 43 18.11 -34.36 -8.52
CA GLU A 43 18.91 -34.92 -7.43
C GLU A 43 19.30 -33.79 -6.45
N ILE A 44 18.60 -33.72 -5.32
CA ILE A 44 18.90 -32.76 -4.26
C ILE A 44 20.20 -33.20 -3.59
N LYS A 45 21.32 -32.62 -4.04
CA LYS A 45 22.60 -32.70 -3.33
C LYS A 45 22.43 -32.13 -1.92
N LYS A 46 22.38 -33.03 -0.93
CA LYS A 46 22.35 -32.70 0.50
C LYS A 46 23.64 -31.94 0.84
N LYS A 47 23.54 -30.60 0.95
CA LYS A 47 24.61 -29.81 1.55
C LYS A 47 24.74 -30.23 3.01
N ASN A 48 25.92 -30.69 3.38
CA ASN A 48 26.29 -30.99 4.77
C ASN A 48 26.12 -29.72 5.60
N VAL A 49 25.06 -29.67 6.41
CA VAL A 49 24.83 -28.58 7.36
C VAL A 49 25.82 -28.79 8.49
N SER A 50 26.93 -28.05 8.43
CA SER A 50 27.82 -27.91 9.58
C SER A 50 26.99 -27.35 10.74
N THR A 51 26.76 -28.19 11.75
CA THR A 51 26.13 -27.82 13.01
C THR A 51 27.04 -26.84 13.73
N LYS A 52 26.83 -25.54 13.49
CA LYS A 52 27.26 -24.50 14.42
C LYS A 52 26.46 -24.71 15.69
N GLU A 53 27.12 -25.21 16.72
CA GLU A 53 26.59 -25.28 18.08
C GLU A 53 26.16 -23.87 18.48
N THR A 54 24.85 -23.64 18.40
CA THR A 54 24.25 -22.39 18.83
C THR A 54 24.09 -22.54 20.34
N GLN A 55 24.79 -21.72 21.13
CA GLN A 55 24.55 -21.66 22.57
C GLN A 55 23.09 -21.26 22.80
N VAL A 56 22.24 -22.24 23.04
CA VAL A 56 20.86 -22.01 23.43
C VAL A 56 20.89 -21.66 24.91
N ASN A 57 20.41 -20.48 25.29
CA ASN A 57 20.22 -20.16 26.70
C ASN A 57 19.15 -21.13 27.27
N LEU A 58 19.58 -22.10 28.08
CA LEU A 58 18.70 -23.09 28.69
C LEU A 58 17.82 -22.49 29.81
N GLU A 59 18.15 -21.30 30.33
CA GLU A 59 17.43 -20.68 31.44
C GLU A 59 16.01 -20.24 31.05
N ASN A 60 15.76 -20.03 29.76
CA ASN A 60 14.45 -19.63 29.22
C ASN A 60 13.62 -20.80 28.67
N LYS A 61 14.02 -22.06 28.94
CA LYS A 61 13.26 -23.24 28.51
C LYS A 61 12.17 -23.58 29.52
N ILE A 62 10.96 -23.70 29.00
CA ILE A 62 9.81 -24.28 29.69
C ILE A 62 9.94 -25.80 29.61
N SER A 63 9.83 -26.51 30.75
CA SER A 63 9.91 -27.97 30.78
C SER A 63 8.60 -28.65 30.37
N ALA A 64 8.64 -29.94 30.07
CA ALA A 64 7.44 -30.74 29.84
C ALA A 64 6.57 -30.81 31.11
N GLU A 65 7.19 -30.92 32.29
CA GLU A 65 6.50 -30.90 33.59
C GLU A 65 5.69 -29.61 33.77
N ASP A 66 6.21 -28.44 33.36
CA ASP A 66 5.50 -27.15 33.47
C ASP A 66 4.19 -27.12 32.69
N LEU A 67 4.07 -27.93 31.64
CA LEU A 67 2.90 -27.98 30.76
C LEU A 67 1.97 -29.16 31.06
N THR A 68 2.44 -30.15 31.83
CA THR A 68 1.75 -31.44 32.00
C THR A 68 1.49 -31.84 33.45
N ASN A 69 2.07 -31.13 34.43
CA ASN A 69 1.88 -31.44 35.85
C ASN A 69 0.43 -31.15 36.30
N PRO A 70 -0.29 -32.13 36.87
CA PRO A 70 -1.64 -31.94 37.38
C PRO A 70 -1.73 -30.97 38.57
N GLU A 71 -0.64 -30.77 39.32
CA GLU A 71 -0.58 -29.80 40.42
C GLU A 71 -0.35 -28.35 39.93
N GLY A 72 -0.07 -28.17 38.63
CA GLY A 72 0.13 -26.88 37.99
C GLY A 72 1.57 -26.61 37.54
N ALA A 73 1.74 -25.51 36.81
CA ALA A 73 3.04 -25.09 36.28
C ALA A 73 3.97 -24.55 37.38
N SER A 74 5.29 -24.68 37.19
CA SER A 74 6.27 -24.18 38.15
C SER A 74 6.32 -22.64 38.21
N GLU A 75 6.91 -22.11 39.28
CA GLU A 75 7.20 -20.67 39.42
C GLU A 75 8.04 -20.13 38.25
N ARG A 76 9.02 -20.91 37.78
CA ARG A 76 9.89 -20.55 36.65
C ARG A 76 9.09 -20.34 35.37
N TYR A 77 8.08 -21.17 35.11
CA TYR A 77 7.18 -20.98 33.96
C TYR A 77 6.49 -19.61 34.02
N TRP A 78 5.94 -19.25 35.18
CA TRP A 78 5.24 -17.97 35.35
C TRP A 78 6.17 -16.78 35.23
N GLN A 79 7.40 -16.89 35.72
CA GLN A 79 8.43 -15.86 35.55
C GLN A 79 8.74 -15.63 34.07
N ILE A 80 9.03 -16.69 33.31
CA ILE A 80 9.31 -16.60 31.87
C ILE A 80 8.09 -16.03 31.11
N LEU A 81 6.89 -16.44 31.49
CA LEU A 81 5.66 -15.95 30.88
C LEU A 81 5.42 -14.46 31.16
N ALA A 82 5.70 -14.01 32.38
CA ALA A 82 5.58 -12.62 32.76
C ALA A 82 6.56 -11.74 31.97
N GLU A 83 7.83 -12.17 31.85
CA GLU A 83 8.84 -11.46 31.07
C GLU A 83 8.45 -11.38 29.58
N LYS A 84 8.02 -12.50 28.98
CA LYS A 84 7.54 -12.50 27.59
C LYS A 84 6.34 -11.58 27.38
N ARG A 85 5.40 -11.56 28.32
CA ARG A 85 4.25 -10.65 28.29
C ARG A 85 4.66 -9.20 28.44
N GLN A 86 5.66 -8.91 29.27
CA GLN A 86 6.20 -7.57 29.42
C GLN A 86 6.82 -7.05 28.11
N VAL A 87 7.64 -7.88 27.45
CA VAL A 87 8.23 -7.53 26.15
C VAL A 87 7.13 -7.30 25.11
N ALA A 88 6.19 -8.24 24.98
CA ALA A 88 5.08 -8.10 24.04
C ALA A 88 4.22 -6.85 24.31
N LEU A 89 3.99 -6.52 25.59
CA LEU A 89 3.29 -5.30 25.98
C LEU A 89 4.07 -4.05 25.59
N HIS A 90 5.38 -4.03 25.84
CA HIS A 90 6.23 -2.90 25.46
C HIS A 90 6.21 -2.68 23.95
N GLU A 91 6.37 -3.73 23.16
CA GLU A 91 6.27 -3.67 21.69
C GLU A 91 4.91 -3.13 21.23
N ALA A 92 3.82 -3.63 21.83
CA ALA A 92 2.47 -3.17 21.50
C ALA A 92 2.24 -1.69 21.88
N LEU A 93 2.80 -1.22 22.98
CA LEU A 93 2.71 0.20 23.39
C LEU A 93 3.52 1.09 22.45
N GLU A 94 4.72 0.67 22.06
CA GLU A 94 5.55 1.40 21.10
C GLU A 94 4.87 1.50 19.73
N GLU A 95 4.27 0.40 19.25
CA GLU A 95 3.47 0.40 18.03
C GLU A 95 2.25 1.31 18.15
N ASN A 96 1.54 1.29 19.29
CA ASN A 96 0.39 2.15 19.53
C ASN A 96 0.78 3.64 19.46
N GLU A 97 1.91 4.02 20.05
CA GLU A 97 2.42 5.39 19.98
C GLU A 97 2.76 5.79 18.54
N LYS A 98 3.43 4.92 17.78
CA LYS A 98 3.72 5.16 16.36
C LYS A 98 2.45 5.35 15.54
N LEU A 99 1.46 4.48 15.72
CA LEU A 99 0.18 4.56 15.02
C LEU A 99 -0.58 5.86 15.37
N ARG A 100 -0.52 6.31 16.63
CA ARG A 100 -1.11 7.60 17.03
C ARG A 100 -0.47 8.78 16.31
N LYS A 101 0.85 8.80 16.18
CA LYS A 101 1.57 9.84 15.42
C LYS A 101 1.13 9.85 13.96
N VAL A 102 1.12 8.68 13.31
CA VAL A 102 0.66 8.54 11.92
C VAL A 102 -0.79 9.02 11.74
N ILE A 103 -1.69 8.68 12.67
CA ILE A 103 -3.08 9.15 12.63
C ILE A 103 -3.15 10.68 12.74
N GLU A 104 -2.35 11.28 13.62
CA GLU A 104 -2.34 12.73 13.80
C GLU A 104 -1.81 13.45 12.55
N ASP A 105 -0.69 12.98 12.00
CA ASP A 105 -0.10 13.52 10.77
C ASP A 105 -1.10 13.44 9.61
N LEU A 106 -1.72 12.27 9.40
CA LEU A 106 -2.73 12.08 8.35
C LEU A 106 -3.98 12.95 8.55
N LYS A 107 -4.40 13.19 9.80
CA LYS A 107 -5.51 14.10 10.09
C LYS A 107 -5.14 15.53 9.75
N GLN A 108 -3.95 15.98 10.10
CA GLN A 108 -3.46 17.31 9.80
C GLN A 108 -3.37 17.53 8.27
N GLU A 109 -2.82 16.57 7.54
CA GLU A 109 -2.80 16.60 6.06
C GLU A 109 -4.21 16.64 5.47
N ASN A 110 -5.14 15.83 6.00
CA ASN A 110 -6.53 15.83 5.53
C ASN A 110 -7.22 17.19 5.73
N ILE A 111 -6.95 17.85 6.87
CA ILE A 111 -7.45 19.19 7.15
C ILE A 111 -6.90 20.19 6.13
N GLN A 112 -5.59 20.15 5.86
CA GLN A 112 -4.95 21.03 4.87
C GLN A 112 -5.54 20.83 3.47
N TYR A 113 -5.72 19.58 3.03
CA TYR A 113 -6.34 19.30 1.73
C TYR A 113 -7.78 19.78 1.64
N LYS A 114 -8.56 19.67 2.72
CA LYS A 114 -9.92 20.21 2.77
C LYS A 114 -9.94 21.72 2.68
N GLN A 115 -9.03 22.41 3.37
CA GLN A 115 -8.92 23.87 3.30
C GLN A 115 -8.57 24.32 1.87
N MET A 116 -7.57 23.70 1.25
CA MET A 116 -7.18 24.02 -0.13
C MET A 116 -8.31 23.74 -1.14
N LEU A 117 -9.11 22.70 -0.91
CA LEU A 117 -10.29 22.41 -1.73
C LEU A 117 -11.38 23.48 -1.55
N GLU A 118 -11.63 23.91 -0.32
CA GLU A 118 -12.58 24.99 -0.01
C GLU A 118 -12.16 26.30 -0.70
N GLU A 119 -10.89 26.67 -0.59
CA GLU A 119 -10.31 27.85 -1.25
C GLU A 119 -10.44 27.76 -2.78
N ALA A 120 -10.12 26.60 -3.37
CA ALA A 120 -10.29 26.38 -4.80
C ALA A 120 -11.76 26.48 -5.25
N ASN A 121 -12.69 25.94 -4.48
CA ASN A 121 -14.12 26.06 -4.75
C ASN A 121 -14.59 27.51 -4.65
N SER A 122 -14.11 28.26 -3.64
CA SER A 122 -14.38 29.69 -3.50
C SER A 122 -13.85 30.49 -4.69
N PHE A 123 -12.63 30.21 -5.17
CA PHE A 123 -12.11 30.83 -6.40
C PHE A 123 -12.98 30.51 -7.62
N VAL A 124 -13.43 29.27 -7.77
CA VAL A 124 -14.33 28.88 -8.86
C VAL A 124 -15.66 29.63 -8.79
N GLU A 125 -16.19 29.85 -7.58
CA GLU A 125 -17.43 30.61 -7.38
C GLU A 125 -17.27 32.08 -7.77
N VAL A 126 -16.19 32.73 -7.34
CA VAL A 126 -15.86 34.11 -7.74
C VAL A 126 -15.74 34.23 -9.27
N ILE A 127 -15.02 33.31 -9.92
CA ILE A 127 -14.88 33.32 -11.39
C ILE A 127 -16.24 33.14 -12.09
N LYS A 128 -17.10 32.27 -11.57
CA LYS A 128 -18.46 32.08 -12.11
C LYS A 128 -19.31 33.34 -11.96
N GLU A 129 -19.21 34.03 -10.83
CA GLU A 129 -19.90 35.29 -10.58
C GLU A 129 -19.43 36.38 -11.55
N GLU A 130 -18.11 36.55 -11.71
CA GLU A 130 -17.53 37.52 -12.65
C GLU A 130 -17.95 37.24 -14.11
N LEU A 131 -17.93 35.98 -14.54
CA LEU A 131 -18.38 35.60 -15.90
C LEU A 131 -19.90 35.85 -16.08
N ALA A 132 -20.71 35.60 -15.06
CA ALA A 132 -22.14 35.88 -15.11
C ALA A 132 -22.43 37.39 -15.15
N ASN A 133 -21.63 38.20 -14.45
CA ASN A 133 -21.76 39.65 -14.43
C ASN A 133 -21.29 40.31 -15.74
N ASN A 134 -20.18 39.86 -16.33
CA ASN A 134 -19.69 40.34 -17.63
C ASN A 134 -20.64 40.02 -18.81
N SER A 135 -21.52 39.02 -18.67
CA SER A 135 -22.53 38.73 -19.71
C SER A 135 -23.71 39.73 -19.74
N LYS A 136 -23.82 40.60 -18.71
CA LYS A 136 -24.87 41.62 -18.59
C LYS A 136 -24.41 43.01 -19.04
N ASP A 137 -23.12 43.20 -19.27
CA ASP A 137 -22.59 44.40 -19.93
C ASP A 137 -22.81 44.29 -21.44
N ASP A 138 -24.07 44.41 -21.85
CA ASP A 138 -24.39 44.95 -23.17
C ASP A 138 -23.83 46.37 -23.18
N THR A 139 -22.71 46.57 -23.85
CA THR A 139 -22.07 47.89 -23.95
C THR A 139 -22.96 48.91 -24.67
N GLY A 140 -24.13 48.50 -25.20
CA GLY A 140 -25.07 49.37 -25.90
C GLY A 140 -24.49 49.96 -27.18
N ILE A 141 -23.30 49.51 -27.59
CA ILE A 141 -22.62 49.92 -28.81
C ILE A 141 -23.15 49.00 -29.90
N ASP A 142 -24.17 49.49 -30.60
CA ASP A 142 -24.62 48.89 -31.85
C ASP A 142 -23.49 49.01 -32.88
N VAL A 143 -22.79 47.89 -33.11
CA VAL A 143 -21.75 47.77 -34.14
C VAL A 143 -22.27 48.01 -35.56
N ASN A 144 -23.59 48.16 -35.73
CA ASN A 144 -24.23 48.43 -37.00
C ASN A 144 -24.47 49.93 -37.26
N ASP A 145 -24.14 50.83 -36.32
CA ASP A 145 -24.25 52.30 -36.48
C ASP A 145 -22.94 52.95 -36.99
N VAL A 146 -22.02 52.16 -37.54
CA VAL A 146 -20.98 52.69 -38.45
C VAL A 146 -21.65 52.96 -39.80
N SER A 147 -22.50 54.00 -39.84
CA SER A 147 -22.87 54.61 -41.11
C SER A 147 -21.62 55.27 -41.69
N THR A 148 -21.06 54.58 -42.69
CA THR A 148 -20.46 55.16 -43.91
C THR A 148 -20.63 56.67 -44.01
N ALA A 149 -19.63 57.40 -43.53
CA ALA A 149 -19.48 58.82 -43.77
C ALA A 149 -18.01 59.12 -44.03
N ASP A 150 -17.46 58.52 -45.10
CA ASP A 150 -16.45 59.20 -45.91
C ASP A 150 -16.30 58.49 -47.27
N GLU A 151 -17.27 58.69 -48.15
CA GLU A 151 -17.09 58.50 -49.59
C GLU A 151 -17.03 59.89 -50.23
N THR A 152 -15.91 60.58 -50.06
CA THR A 152 -15.51 61.64 -50.99
C THR A 152 -14.30 61.16 -51.77
N THR A 153 -14.60 60.61 -52.94
CA THR A 153 -13.73 60.56 -54.11
C THR A 153 -13.18 61.96 -54.41
N GLU A 154 -11.86 62.12 -54.54
CA GLU A 154 -11.27 62.93 -55.62
C GLU A 154 -9.95 62.31 -56.09
N GLU A 155 -9.77 62.41 -57.40
CA GLU A 155 -8.93 61.63 -58.28
C GLU A 155 -7.44 62.04 -58.28
N ASP A 156 -6.62 61.09 -58.73
CA ASP A 156 -5.42 61.24 -59.57
C ASP A 156 -4.37 62.31 -59.27
N THR A 157 -3.11 61.88 -59.12
CA THR A 157 -2.08 62.13 -60.15
C THR A 157 -0.74 61.43 -59.85
N ASN A 158 -0.35 60.57 -60.79
CA ASN A 158 0.97 60.46 -61.41
C ASN A 158 2.26 60.39 -60.55
N ASN A 159 2.87 59.20 -60.61
CA ASN A 159 4.20 58.95 -61.18
C ASN A 159 5.43 59.70 -60.60
N SER A 160 6.29 59.00 -59.85
CA SER A 160 7.73 58.95 -60.17
C SER A 160 8.43 57.79 -59.46
N GLU A 161 8.85 56.84 -60.29
CA GLU A 161 10.12 56.13 -60.25
C GLU A 161 11.19 56.51 -59.20
N LEU A 162 11.83 55.46 -58.69
CA LEU A 162 13.25 55.35 -58.36
C LEU A 162 13.88 56.44 -57.46
N SER A 163 14.35 56.02 -56.28
CA SER A 163 15.80 55.80 -56.14
C SER A 163 16.16 54.98 -54.90
N LYS A 164 16.99 53.98 -55.14
CA LYS A 164 17.80 53.27 -54.16
C LYS A 164 18.78 54.26 -53.51
N LYS A 165 18.88 54.25 -52.18
CA LYS A 165 20.17 54.07 -51.48
C LYS A 165 19.97 53.81 -50.00
#